data_AF-A0A928N290-F1
#
_entry.id   AF-A0A928N290-F1
#
_cell.length_a   1.000
_cell.length_b   1.000
_cell.length_c   1.000
_cell.angle_alpha   90.00
_cell.angle_beta   90.00
_cell.angle_gamma   90.00
#
_symmetry.space_group_name_H-M   'P 1'
#
loop_
_entity.id
_entity.type
_entity.pdbx_description
1 polymer ?
#
loop_
_entity_poly.entity_id
_entity_poly.type
_entity_poly.pdbx_seq_one_letter_code
_entity_poly.pdbx_strand_id
1 'polypeptide(L)'
;MKITLKKQGQTGKYKFNGQIYYTKGIESEFGDMTFKLIAETLQLIKKLVDTNTADYFQVAIADMEDGRKIKVYVIDDVTHITFLLPSEY
;
A
#
# COMPACT_ATOMS: atom_id res chain seq x y z
N MET A 1 8.73 1.18 -12.57
CA MET A 1 7.67 0.53 -11.73
C MET A 1 6.33 1.24 -11.90
N LYS A 2 5.23 0.49 -11.97
CA LYS A 2 3.84 1.00 -11.98
C LYS A 2 3.06 0.37 -10.82
N ILE A 3 2.32 1.17 -10.07
CA ILE A 3 1.48 0.68 -8.96
C ILE A 3 0.00 0.62 -9.36
N THR A 4 -0.69 -0.44 -8.96
CA THR A 4 -2.15 -0.56 -9.03
C THR A 4 -2.72 -1.09 -7.72
N LEU A 5 -3.97 -0.74 -7.40
CA LEU A 5 -4.69 -1.34 -6.28
C LEU A 5 -5.58 -2.47 -6.78
N LYS A 6 -5.60 -3.58 -6.03
CA LYS A 6 -6.65 -4.58 -6.22
C LYS A 6 -8.00 -4.02 -5.79
N LYS A 7 -9.06 -4.64 -6.32
CA LYS A 7 -10.41 -4.40 -5.81
C LYS A 7 -10.45 -4.74 -4.32
N GLN A 8 -11.00 -3.81 -3.54
CA GLN A 8 -11.19 -3.95 -2.11
C GLN A 8 -12.14 -5.12 -1.81
N GLY A 9 -11.89 -5.85 -0.72
CA GLY A 9 -12.79 -6.90 -0.25
C GLY A 9 -14.01 -6.32 0.45
N GLN A 10 -13.82 -5.24 1.19
CA GLN A 10 -14.88 -4.53 1.90
C GLN A 10 -14.81 -3.02 1.59
N THR A 11 -15.89 -2.32 1.90
CA THR A 11 -15.94 -0.85 1.86
C THR A 11 -15.78 -0.36 3.29
N GLY A 12 -14.85 0.56 3.51
CA GLY A 12 -14.63 1.20 4.81
C GLY A 12 -14.67 2.73 4.73
N LYS A 13 -14.47 3.38 5.88
CA LYS A 13 -14.32 4.84 5.99
C LYS A 13 -12.94 5.24 6.52
N TYR A 14 -11.95 4.36 6.34
CA TYR A 14 -10.58 4.58 6.79
C TYR A 14 -9.95 5.75 6.04
N LYS A 15 -8.99 6.40 6.68
CA LYS A 15 -8.51 7.73 6.24
C LYS A 15 -7.07 7.72 5.77
N PHE A 16 -6.29 6.73 6.16
CA PHE A 16 -4.88 6.62 5.82
C PHE A 16 -4.15 7.95 6.11
N ASN A 17 -4.39 8.49 7.31
CA ASN A 17 -3.80 9.74 7.81
C ASN A 17 -2.87 9.51 9.02
N GLY A 18 -2.65 8.25 9.39
CA GLY A 18 -1.69 7.87 10.43
C GLY A 18 -0.24 8.02 10.01
N GLN A 19 0.68 7.73 10.93
CA GLN A 19 2.11 7.75 10.65
C GLN A 19 2.49 6.56 9.76
N ILE A 20 3.32 6.81 8.75
CA ILE A 20 3.69 5.81 7.75
C ILE A 20 4.87 4.99 8.25
N TYR A 21 4.73 3.67 8.22
CA TYR A 21 5.77 2.69 8.52
C TYR A 21 5.86 1.68 7.37
N TYR A 22 7.04 1.08 7.21
CA TYR A 22 7.25 -0.05 6.31
C TYR A 22 8.20 -1.06 6.94
N THR A 23 8.04 -2.32 6.59
CA THR A 23 8.89 -3.41 7.09
C THR A 23 10.26 -3.42 6.43
N LYS A 24 11.22 -4.11 7.06
CA LYS A 24 12.52 -4.39 6.43
C LYS A 24 12.40 -5.22 5.16
N GLY A 25 11.36 -6.06 5.03
CA GLY A 25 11.09 -6.79 3.79
C GLY A 25 10.76 -5.85 2.64
N ILE A 26 9.95 -4.81 2.87
CA ILE A 26 9.68 -3.76 1.87
C ILE A 26 10.96 -3.03 1.49
N GLU A 27 11.77 -2.61 2.47
CA GLU A 27 13.05 -1.94 2.19
C GLU A 27 13.99 -2.83 1.38
N SER A 28 14.07 -4.12 1.72
CA SER A 28 14.95 -5.08 1.03
C SER A 28 14.48 -5.38 -0.40
N GLU A 29 13.15 -5.45 -0.62
CA GLU A 29 12.59 -5.78 -1.93
C GLU A 29 12.64 -4.60 -2.91
N PHE A 30 12.42 -3.37 -2.43
CA PHE A 30 12.29 -2.19 -3.28
C PHE A 30 13.51 -1.24 -3.22
N GLY A 31 14.35 -1.33 -2.18
CA GLY A 31 15.52 -0.47 -2.02
C GLY A 31 15.19 1.01 -2.15
N ASP A 32 15.91 1.70 -3.03
CA ASP A 32 15.71 3.13 -3.33
C ASP A 32 14.32 3.48 -3.87
N MET A 33 13.58 2.49 -4.39
CA MET A 33 12.21 2.69 -4.89
C MET A 33 11.15 2.67 -3.77
N THR A 34 11.53 2.36 -2.52
CA THR A 34 10.59 2.25 -1.40
C THR A 34 9.74 3.52 -1.23
N PHE A 35 10.36 4.70 -1.27
CA PHE A 35 9.62 5.96 -1.16
C PHE A 35 8.64 6.19 -2.31
N LYS A 36 9.03 5.80 -3.54
CA LYS A 36 8.16 5.90 -4.71
C LYS A 36 6.97 4.95 -4.60
N LEU A 37 7.19 3.70 -4.18
CA LEU A 37 6.14 2.72 -3.90
C LEU A 37 5.10 3.31 -2.92
N ILE A 38 5.56 3.83 -1.79
CA ILE A 38 4.69 4.37 -0.74
C ILE A 38 3.90 5.57 -1.28
N ALA A 39 4.57 6.54 -1.89
CA ALA A 39 3.93 7.76 -2.39
C ALA A 39 2.86 7.48 -3.45
N GLU A 40 3.17 6.65 -4.45
CA GLU A 40 2.21 6.29 -5.50
C GLU A 40 1.03 5.48 -4.93
N THR A 41 1.29 4.56 -3.99
CA THR A 41 0.24 3.76 -3.36
C THR A 41 -0.72 4.65 -2.56
N LEU A 42 -0.21 5.58 -1.76
CA LEU A 42 -1.04 6.51 -0.98
C LEU A 42 -1.85 7.45 -1.88
N GLN A 43 -1.32 7.88 -3.03
CA GLN A 43 -2.09 8.66 -4.01
C GLN A 43 -3.27 7.87 -4.58
N LEU A 44 -3.12 6.57 -4.79
CA LEU A 44 -4.23 5.72 -5.23
C LEU A 44 -5.26 5.52 -4.12
N ILE A 45 -4.80 5.24 -2.89
CA ILE A 45 -5.68 5.07 -1.72
C ILE A 45 -6.45 6.36 -1.43
N LYS A 46 -5.82 7.52 -1.60
CA LYS A 46 -6.48 8.82 -1.41
C LYS A 46 -7.76 8.97 -2.24
N LYS A 47 -7.79 8.42 -3.46
CA LYS A 47 -9.02 8.43 -4.30
C LYS A 47 -10.16 7.63 -3.66
N LEU A 48 -9.86 6.54 -2.96
CA LEU A 48 -10.82 5.75 -2.20
C LEU A 48 -11.26 6.49 -0.92
N VAL A 49 -10.31 7.15 -0.24
CA VAL A 49 -10.58 7.97 0.96
C VAL A 49 -11.51 9.14 0.64
N ASP A 50 -11.26 9.85 -0.46
CA ASP A 50 -12.05 11.00 -0.90
C ASP A 50 -13.51 10.61 -1.25
N THR A 51 -13.75 9.32 -1.57
CA THR A 51 -15.10 8.77 -1.78
C THR A 51 -15.70 8.08 -0.55
N ASN A 52 -15.01 8.11 0.60
CA ASN A 52 -15.40 7.39 1.82
C ASN A 52 -15.64 5.88 1.60
N THR A 53 -14.82 5.27 0.75
CA THR A 53 -14.93 3.83 0.45
C THR A 53 -13.69 3.02 0.83
N ALA A 54 -12.65 3.66 1.37
CA ALA A 54 -11.40 3.00 1.71
C ALA A 54 -11.56 1.99 2.86
N ASP A 55 -11.32 0.72 2.55
CA ASP A 55 -11.08 -0.36 3.51
C ASP A 55 -9.79 -0.12 4.32
N TYR A 56 -9.70 -0.63 5.53
CA TYR A 56 -8.48 -0.54 6.36
C TYR A 56 -7.32 -1.32 5.74
N PHE A 57 -7.64 -2.39 5.01
CA PHE A 57 -6.69 -3.27 4.35
C PHE A 57 -6.73 -3.05 2.83
N GLN A 58 -5.61 -2.60 2.27
CA GLN A 58 -5.43 -2.37 0.84
C GLN A 58 -4.34 -3.27 0.30
N VAL A 59 -4.52 -3.76 -0.93
CA VAL A 59 -3.51 -4.57 -1.62
C VAL A 59 -3.04 -3.83 -2.86
N ALA A 60 -1.79 -3.38 -2.82
CA ALA A 60 -1.09 -2.82 -3.96
C ALA A 60 -0.34 -3.90 -4.75
N ILE A 61 -0.28 -3.73 -6.06
CA ILE A 61 0.51 -4.54 -6.98
C ILE A 61 1.53 -3.62 -7.65
N ALA A 62 2.81 -3.90 -7.41
CA ALA A 62 3.92 -3.25 -8.07
C ALA A 62 4.35 -4.07 -9.29
N ASP A 63 4.12 -3.52 -10.48
CA ASP A 63 4.65 -4.04 -11.74
C ASP A 63 6.09 -3.50 -11.93
N MET A 64 7.07 -4.39 -11.81
CA MET A 64 8.49 -4.10 -11.93
C MET A 64 8.92 -4.11 -13.41
N GLU A 65 10.03 -3.44 -13.73
CA GLU A 65 10.53 -3.34 -15.12
C GLU A 65 11.04 -4.67 -15.67
N ASP A 66 11.48 -5.57 -14.78
CA ASP A 66 11.87 -6.94 -15.09
C ASP A 66 10.65 -7.88 -15.28
N GLY A 67 9.43 -7.36 -15.23
CA GLY A 67 8.18 -8.12 -15.39
C GLY A 67 7.67 -8.78 -14.11
N ARG A 68 8.39 -8.70 -12.98
CA ARG A 68 7.88 -9.21 -11.70
C ARG A 68 6.67 -8.39 -11.22
N LYS A 69 5.73 -9.08 -10.58
CA LYS A 69 4.57 -8.46 -9.93
C LYS A 69 4.62 -8.74 -8.44
N ILE A 70 4.88 -7.70 -7.65
CA ILE A 70 5.05 -7.84 -6.21
C ILE A 70 3.77 -7.35 -5.53
N LYS A 71 3.22 -8.18 -4.64
CA LYS A 71 2.08 -7.80 -3.80
C LYS A 71 2.60 -7.07 -2.57
N VAL A 72 1.96 -5.97 -2.22
CA VAL A 72 2.23 -5.20 -1.00
C VAL A 72 0.91 -5.00 -0.26
N TYR A 73 0.91 -5.34 1.02
CA TYR A 73 -0.21 -5.07 1.91
C TYR A 73 -0.01 -3.72 2.57
N VAL A 74 -1.10 -2.94 2.64
CA VAL A 74 -1.13 -1.62 3.26
C VAL A 74 -2.28 -1.60 4.26
N ILE A 75 -1.96 -1.39 5.52
CA ILE A 75 -2.90 -1.53 6.64
C ILE A 75 -2.97 -0.21 7.40
N ASP A 76 -4.17 0.34 7.54
CA ASP A 76 -4.46 1.48 8.40
C ASP A 76 -5.05 0.99 9.73
N ASP A 77 -4.29 1.09 10.83
CA ASP A 77 -4.76 0.75 12.19
C ASP A 77 -5.35 1.96 12.94
N VAL A 78 -5.63 3.06 12.21
CA VAL A 78 -6.04 4.40 12.69
C VAL A 78 -4.86 5.27 13.16
N THR A 79 -3.84 4.69 13.77
CA THR A 79 -2.66 5.43 14.26
C THR A 79 -1.46 5.35 13.32
N HIS A 80 -1.34 4.23 12.62
CA HIS A 80 -0.24 3.87 11.76
C HIS A 80 -0.76 3.32 10.42
N ILE A 81 -0.01 3.63 9.38
CA ILE A 81 -0.18 3.04 8.05
C ILE A 81 1.05 2.18 7.79
N THR A 82 0.86 0.86 7.76
CA THR A 82 1.96 -0.09 7.62
C THR A 82 1.98 -0.70 6.24
N PHE A 83 3.13 -0.63 5.58
CA PHE A 83 3.44 -1.33 4.34
C PHE A 83 4.25 -2.59 4.63
N LEU A 84 3.82 -3.73 4.12
CA LEU A 84 4.50 -5.01 4.33
C LEU A 84 4.30 -5.98 3.17
N LEU A 85 5.20 -6.95 3.04
CA LEU A 85 5.02 -8.08 2.13
C LEU A 85 3.99 -9.06 2.71
N PRO A 86 3.24 -9.81 1.87
CA PRO A 86 2.27 -10.80 2.36
C PRO A 86 2.87 -11.89 3.27
N SER A 87 4.16 -12.17 3.14
CA SER A 87 4.88 -13.14 3.98
C SER A 87 5.21 -12.61 5.39
N GLU A 88 5.01 -11.32 5.64
CA GLU A 88 5.30 -10.65 6.92
C GLU A 88 4.02 -10.39 7.75
N TYR A 89 2.85 -10.79 7.24
CA TYR A 89 1.56 -10.71 7.92
C TYR A 89 1.19 -12.07 8.52
#